data_AF-A0A9W8J2J6-F1
#
_entry.id   AF-A0A9W8J2J6-F1
#
_cell.length_a   1.000
_cell.length_b   1.000
_cell.length_c   1.000
_cell.angle_alpha   90.00
_cell.angle_beta   90.00
_cell.angle_gamma   90.00
#
_symmetry.space_group_name_H-M   'P 1'
#
loop_
_entity.id
_entity.type
_entity.pdbx_description
1 polymer ?
#
loop_
_entity_poly.entity_id
_entity_poly.type
_entity_poly.pdbx_seq_one_letter_code
_entity_poly.pdbx_strand_id
1 'polypeptide(L)'
;MQQGLVFFHLRGVGHRDFSFENTLVNHFSKAHSEGEHPRRKKLRKDGLLCYGLFDYNASMFMPEGPRIGEFRLPSAMSEWGRYGCLTHDTDQGEYDYDPFAYDVGMMGRVFCSESQVRGDS
;
A
#
# COMPACT_ATOMS: atom_id res chain seq x y z
N MET A 1 2.01 -7.95 4.00
CA MET A 1 1.96 -6.79 3.08
C MET A 1 3.29 -6.50 2.42
N GLN A 2 4.40 -6.30 3.16
CA GLN A 2 5.73 -6.00 2.56
C GLN A 2 6.19 -6.99 1.47
N GLN A 3 6.03 -8.30 1.70
CA GLN A 3 6.38 -9.32 0.70
C GLN A 3 5.57 -9.20 -0.61
N GLY A 4 4.30 -8.78 -0.52
CA GLY A 4 3.45 -8.55 -1.69
C GLY A 4 3.89 -7.33 -2.49
N LEU A 5 4.30 -6.26 -1.81
CA LEU A 5 4.86 -5.06 -2.46
C LEU A 5 6.14 -5.39 -3.23
N VAL A 6 7.08 -6.08 -2.58
CA VAL A 6 8.33 -6.52 -3.23
C VAL A 6 8.02 -7.40 -4.45
N PHE A 7 7.05 -8.31 -4.33
CA PHE A 7 6.64 -9.18 -5.44
C PHE A 7 6.13 -8.39 -6.66
N PHE A 8 5.34 -7.34 -6.45
CA PHE A 8 4.84 -6.49 -7.52
C PHE A 8 5.92 -5.61 -8.13
N HIS A 9 6.72 -4.97 -7.30
CA HIS A 9 7.78 -4.08 -7.75
C HIS A 9 8.81 -4.82 -8.60
N LEU A 10 9.19 -6.04 -8.22
CA LEU A 10 10.08 -6.90 -9.03
C LEU A 10 9.51 -7.26 -10.42
N ARG A 11 8.22 -7.07 -10.66
CA ARG A 11 7.54 -7.28 -11.95
C ARG A 11 7.17 -5.97 -12.65
N GLY A 12 7.66 -4.84 -12.14
CA GLY A 12 7.34 -3.52 -12.67
C GLY A 12 5.90 -3.12 -12.43
N VAL A 13 5.20 -3.70 -11.44
CA VAL A 13 3.81 -3.36 -11.12
C VAL A 13 3.81 -2.37 -9.96
N GLY A 14 3.24 -1.17 -10.18
CA GLY A 14 2.89 -0.23 -9.11
C GLY A 14 1.41 -0.34 -8.79
N HIS A 15 1.04 -0.53 -7.53
CA HIS A 15 -0.36 -0.72 -7.13
C HIS A 15 -1.13 0.61 -7.08
N ARG A 16 -0.49 1.64 -6.52
CA ARG A 16 -0.93 3.04 -6.37
C ARG A 16 -2.19 3.27 -5.54
N ASP A 17 -2.67 2.25 -4.84
CA ASP A 17 -3.83 2.36 -3.94
C ASP A 17 -3.72 1.43 -2.72
N PHE A 18 -2.53 1.41 -2.12
CA PHE A 18 -2.26 0.60 -0.94
C PHE A 18 -3.03 1.13 0.28
N SER A 19 -3.99 0.35 0.75
CA SER A 19 -4.79 0.66 1.93
C SER A 19 -5.22 -0.62 2.67
N PHE A 20 -5.69 -0.47 3.91
CA PHE A 20 -6.33 -1.58 4.62
C PHE A 20 -7.62 -2.05 3.93
N GLU A 21 -8.34 -1.12 3.32
CA GLU A 21 -9.58 -1.42 2.58
C GLU A 21 -9.28 -2.31 1.38
N ASN A 22 -8.12 -2.14 0.75
CA ASN A 22 -7.63 -2.93 -0.38
C ASN A 22 -6.74 -4.11 0.05
N THR A 23 -6.75 -4.47 1.34
CA THR A 23 -6.02 -5.61 1.88
C THR A 23 -6.98 -6.66 2.45
N LEU A 24 -6.91 -7.87 1.90
CA LEU A 24 -7.59 -9.05 2.40
C LEU A 24 -6.70 -9.84 3.34
N VAL A 25 -7.35 -10.64 4.19
CA VAL A 25 -6.71 -11.62 5.06
C VAL A 25 -7.45 -12.95 4.99
N ASN A 26 -6.76 -14.06 5.26
CA ASN A 26 -7.31 -15.41 5.18
C ASN A 26 -8.29 -15.79 6.31
N HIS A 27 -9.04 -14.83 6.85
CA HIS A 27 -10.18 -15.10 7.74
C HIS A 27 -11.24 -14.00 7.60
N PHE A 28 -12.49 -14.38 7.81
CA PHE A 28 -13.60 -13.43 7.85
C PHE A 28 -13.73 -12.78 9.23
N SER A 29 -14.05 -11.49 9.23
CA SER A 29 -14.38 -10.69 10.41
C SER A 29 -15.45 -9.67 10.04
N LYS A 30 -16.35 -9.35 10.99
CA LYS A 30 -17.30 -8.23 10.85
C LYS A 30 -16.66 -6.87 11.17
N ALA A 31 -15.47 -6.86 11.77
CA ALA A 31 -14.81 -5.63 12.19
C ALA A 31 -14.01 -5.02 11.03
N HIS A 32 -14.34 -3.76 10.70
CA HIS A 32 -13.58 -2.91 9.78
C HIS A 32 -12.25 -2.41 10.39
N SER A 33 -12.01 -2.60 11.69
CA SER A 33 -10.78 -2.20 12.39
C SER A 33 -9.90 -3.42 12.72
N GLU A 34 -8.65 -3.36 12.28
CA GLU A 34 -7.73 -4.52 12.24
C GLU A 34 -6.94 -4.77 13.53
N GLY A 35 -6.70 -3.73 14.33
CA GLY A 35 -5.71 -3.77 15.42
C GLY A 35 -6.03 -4.74 16.57
N GLU A 36 -7.32 -5.01 16.82
CA GLU A 36 -7.77 -5.68 18.04
C GLU A 36 -8.40 -7.05 17.84
N HIS A 37 -8.59 -7.52 16.60
CA HIS A 37 -9.28 -8.78 16.40
C HIS A 37 -8.44 -9.97 16.97
N PRO A 38 -8.88 -10.68 18.02
CA PRO A 38 -8.06 -11.67 18.70
C PRO A 38 -7.58 -12.79 17.77
N ARG A 39 -8.40 -13.13 16.75
CA ARG A 39 -8.07 -14.11 15.72
C ARG A 39 -6.91 -13.65 14.84
N ARG A 40 -6.83 -12.35 14.49
CA ARG A 40 -5.71 -11.78 13.72
C ARG A 40 -4.42 -11.83 14.50
N LYS A 41 -4.46 -11.41 15.77
CA LYS A 41 -3.30 -11.47 16.68
C LYS A 41 -2.77 -12.91 16.79
N LYS A 42 -3.68 -13.89 16.99
CA LYS A 42 -3.32 -15.31 17.05
C LYS A 42 -2.72 -15.82 15.73
N LEU A 43 -3.42 -15.65 14.60
CA LEU A 43 -2.92 -16.10 13.30
C LEU A 43 -1.57 -15.47 12.94
N ARG A 44 -1.35 -14.20 13.30
CA ARG A 44 -0.05 -13.53 13.10
C ARG A 44 1.03 -14.14 13.98
N LYS A 45 0.73 -14.40 15.27
CA LYS A 45 1.64 -15.06 16.21
C LYS A 45 2.01 -16.47 15.75
N ASP A 46 1.05 -17.20 15.20
CA ASP A 46 1.20 -18.58 14.73
C ASP A 46 1.83 -18.68 13.32
N GLY A 47 2.09 -17.55 12.65
CA GLY A 47 2.63 -17.52 11.28
C GLY A 47 1.65 -17.99 10.20
N LEU A 48 0.35 -18.03 10.52
CA LEU A 48 -0.72 -18.54 9.65
C LEU A 48 -1.54 -17.43 8.99
N LEU A 49 -1.29 -16.16 9.32
CA LEU A 49 -2.00 -15.03 8.73
C LEU A 49 -1.45 -14.72 7.34
N CYS A 50 -2.27 -14.93 6.31
CA CYS A 50 -1.96 -14.54 4.94
C CYS A 50 -2.63 -13.21 4.62
N TYR A 51 -1.92 -12.38 3.84
CA TYR A 51 -2.42 -11.10 3.31
C TYR A 51 -2.57 -11.20 1.80
N GLY A 52 -3.68 -10.72 1.26
CA GLY A 52 -3.91 -10.55 -0.17
C GLY A 52 -4.16 -9.08 -0.50
N LEU A 53 -3.73 -8.62 -1.67
CA LEU A 53 -4.01 -7.27 -2.16
C LEU A 53 -5.04 -7.35 -3.27
N PHE A 54 -5.95 -6.39 -3.33
CA PHE A 54 -6.98 -6.31 -4.36
C PHE A 54 -7.27 -4.85 -4.75
N ASP A 55 -8.16 -4.65 -5.72
CA ASP A 55 -8.47 -3.36 -6.33
C ASP A 55 -7.30 -2.75 -7.12
N TYR A 56 -7.04 -3.34 -8.29
CA TYR A 56 -5.95 -2.96 -9.19
C TYR A 56 -6.33 -1.86 -10.18
N ASN A 57 -7.43 -1.14 -9.98
CA ASN A 57 -7.92 -0.16 -10.96
C ASN A 57 -6.97 1.02 -11.14
N ALA A 58 -6.28 1.42 -10.05
CA ALA A 58 -5.23 2.42 -10.10
C ALA A 58 -3.86 1.83 -10.46
N SER A 59 -3.73 0.50 -10.57
CA SER A 59 -2.44 -0.13 -10.83
C SER A 59 -1.94 0.14 -12.24
N MET A 60 -0.63 -0.02 -12.39
CA MET A 60 0.05 0.25 -13.65
C MET A 60 1.20 -0.74 -13.84
N PHE A 61 1.62 -0.87 -15.09
CA PHE A 61 2.81 -1.61 -15.47
C PHE A 61 3.85 -0.63 -15.98
N MET A 62 5.06 -0.73 -15.44
CA MET A 62 6.23 -0.10 -16.01
C MET A 62 6.54 -0.76 -17.36
N PRO A 63 6.71 0.03 -18.44
CA PRO A 63 7.08 -0.51 -19.73
C PRO A 63 8.50 -1.13 -19.66
N GLU A 64 8.84 -1.96 -20.66
CA GLU A 64 10.21 -2.46 -20.78
C GLU A 64 11.19 -1.29 -21.03
N GLY A 65 12.35 -1.34 -20.37
CA GLY A 65 13.44 -0.38 -20.55
C GLY A 65 13.84 0.36 -19.26
N PRO A 66 12.96 1.19 -18.67
CA PRO A 66 13.23 1.88 -17.43
C PRO A 66 13.48 0.93 -16.25
N ARG A 67 14.33 1.33 -15.30
CA ARG A 67 14.47 0.65 -14.01
C ARG A 67 13.53 1.25 -12.96
N ILE A 68 13.22 0.47 -11.93
CA ILE A 68 12.60 0.98 -10.70
C ILE A 68 13.46 2.14 -10.18
N GLY A 69 12.85 3.27 -9.83
CA GLY A 69 13.55 4.51 -9.45
C GLY A 69 13.75 5.50 -10.60
N GLU A 70 13.77 5.02 -11.85
CA GLU A 70 13.93 5.86 -13.05
C GLU A 70 12.59 6.15 -13.74
N PHE A 71 11.63 5.23 -13.61
CA PHE A 71 10.31 5.42 -14.19
C PHE A 71 9.51 6.49 -13.44
N ARG A 72 8.90 7.40 -14.21
CA ARG A 72 8.12 8.52 -13.69
C ARG A 72 6.74 8.55 -14.33
N LEU A 73 5.75 8.91 -13.53
CA LEU A 73 4.40 9.24 -14.00
C LEU A 73 4.14 10.73 -13.80
N PRO A 74 3.31 11.36 -14.66
CA PRO A 74 2.89 12.75 -14.44
C PRO A 74 2.27 12.94 -13.06
N SER A 75 2.57 14.04 -12.38
CA SER A 75 2.09 14.28 -11.01
C SER A 75 0.57 14.26 -10.89
N ALA A 76 -0.17 14.69 -11.90
CA ALA A 76 -1.64 14.57 -11.93
C ALA A 76 -2.15 13.12 -11.77
N MET A 77 -1.32 12.11 -12.05
CA MET A 77 -1.67 10.71 -11.83
C MET A 77 -1.43 10.23 -10.40
N SER A 78 -0.74 10.99 -9.54
CA SER A 78 -0.60 10.68 -8.11
C SER A 78 -1.92 10.86 -7.36
N GLU A 79 -2.81 11.71 -7.89
CA GLU A 79 -4.17 11.92 -7.40
C GLU A 79 -5.11 10.77 -7.77
N TRP A 80 -4.68 9.87 -8.66
CA TRP A 80 -5.50 8.79 -9.18
C TRP A 80 -5.41 7.55 -8.25
N GLY A 81 -6.36 7.46 -7.32
CA GLY A 81 -6.42 6.44 -6.26
C GLY A 81 -7.38 6.90 -5.15
N ARG A 82 -7.14 6.52 -3.89
CA ARG A 82 -7.96 6.96 -2.74
C ARG A 82 -7.90 8.48 -2.52
N TYR A 83 -8.94 9.18 -2.98
CA TYR A 83 -9.20 10.60 -2.73
C TYR A 83 -8.98 10.96 -1.25
N GLY A 84 -8.01 11.84 -0.98
CA GLY A 84 -7.74 12.40 0.36
C GLY A 84 -6.82 11.56 1.28
N CYS A 85 -6.30 10.42 0.82
CA CYS A 85 -5.34 9.59 1.58
C CYS A 85 -3.99 9.40 0.88
N LEU A 86 -3.63 10.33 0.01
CA LEU A 86 -2.42 10.30 -0.79
C LEU A 86 -1.18 10.59 0.06
N THR A 87 -0.03 10.01 -0.29
CA THR A 87 1.27 10.55 0.15
C THR A 87 1.47 11.88 -0.56
N HIS A 88 1.96 12.88 0.18
CA HIS A 88 2.21 14.23 -0.33
C HIS A 88 3.44 14.29 -1.27
N ASP A 89 3.68 13.23 -2.04
CA ASP A 89 4.88 13.05 -2.88
C ASP A 89 4.94 14.01 -4.07
N THR A 90 3.83 14.71 -4.37
CA THR A 90 3.74 15.70 -5.45
C THR A 90 3.31 17.09 -4.96
N ASP A 91 3.14 17.27 -3.65
CA ASP A 91 2.56 18.49 -3.08
C ASP A 91 3.58 19.64 -3.01
N GLN A 92 4.83 19.40 -3.39
CA GLN A 92 5.87 20.45 -3.49
C GLN A 92 5.97 21.01 -4.92
N GLY A 93 5.04 20.66 -5.80
CA GLY A 93 5.01 21.14 -7.18
C GLY A 93 5.85 20.30 -8.14
N GLU A 94 6.14 19.05 -7.80
CA GLU A 94 6.80 18.12 -8.71
C GLU A 94 5.97 17.91 -9.99
N TYR A 95 6.65 17.90 -11.14
CA TYR A 95 6.00 17.65 -12.44
C TYR A 95 5.68 16.15 -12.64
N ASP A 96 6.43 15.28 -11.98
CA ASP A 96 6.30 13.84 -12.06
C ASP A 96 6.67 13.19 -10.72
N TYR A 97 6.34 11.90 -10.58
CA TYR A 97 6.62 11.14 -9.36
C TYR A 97 7.05 9.71 -9.66
N ASP A 98 7.76 9.08 -8.71
CA ASP A 98 8.09 7.66 -8.75
C ASP A 98 6.93 6.84 -8.16
N PRO A 99 6.22 6.05 -8.97
CA PRO A 99 5.07 5.27 -8.55
C PRO A 99 5.43 4.11 -7.61
N PHE A 100 6.67 3.62 -7.63
CA PHE A 100 7.14 2.58 -6.73
C PHE A 100 7.49 3.17 -5.36
N ALA A 101 8.14 4.35 -5.34
CA ALA A 101 8.36 5.09 -4.10
C ALA A 101 7.03 5.48 -3.43
N TYR A 102 6.05 5.88 -4.24
CA TYR A 102 4.69 6.17 -3.79
C TYR A 102 4.04 4.99 -3.06
N ASP A 103 4.09 3.78 -3.63
CA ASP A 103 3.56 2.58 -2.95
C ASP A 103 4.25 2.30 -1.61
N VAL A 104 5.57 2.52 -1.54
CA VAL A 104 6.33 2.38 -0.28
C VAL A 104 5.86 3.41 0.74
N GLY A 105 5.65 4.67 0.32
CA GLY A 105 5.12 5.73 1.17
C GLY A 105 3.73 5.40 1.70
N MET A 106 2.83 4.93 0.84
CA MET A 106 1.48 4.50 1.20
C MET A 106 1.51 3.33 2.20
N MET A 107 2.37 2.34 1.98
CA MET A 107 2.56 1.24 2.92
C MET A 107 3.13 1.71 4.26
N GLY A 108 4.07 2.66 4.26
CA GLY A 108 4.59 3.30 5.47
C GLY A 108 3.48 3.96 6.28
N ARG A 109 2.60 4.73 5.62
CA ARG A 109 1.43 5.35 6.26
C ARG A 109 0.48 4.32 6.89
N VAL A 110 0.19 3.24 6.17
CA VAL A 110 -0.62 2.10 6.66
C VAL A 110 -0.02 1.48 7.92
N PHE A 111 1.32 1.34 7.99
CA PHE A 111 1.97 0.85 9.21
C PHE A 111 1.98 1.88 10.35
N CYS A 112 2.12 3.16 10.04
CA CYS A 112 2.07 4.24 11.02
C CYS A 112 0.68 4.34 11.67
N SER A 113 -0.41 4.25 10.91
CA SER A 113 -1.77 4.29 11.48
C SER A 113 -2.04 3.13 12.44
N GLU A 114 -1.49 1.93 12.18
CA GLU A 114 -1.58 0.80 13.12
C GLU A 114 -0.76 1.00 14.40
N SER A 115 0.34 1.76 14.31
CA SER A 115 1.27 1.97 15.41
C SER A 115 0.86 3.15 16.28
N GLN A 116 0.29 4.20 15.70
CA GLN A 116 -0.16 5.41 16.41
C GLN A 116 -1.40 5.17 17.27
N VAL A 117 -2.25 4.19 16.93
CA VAL A 117 -3.37 3.75 17.80
C VAL A 117 -2.87 3.07 19.10
N ARG A 118 -1.58 2.72 19.19
CA ARG A 118 -0.97 2.05 20.35
C ARG A 118 -0.24 3.00 21.31
N GLY A 119 -0.29 4.31 21.08
CA GLY A 119 0.46 5.32 21.85
C GLY A 119 -0.24 5.83 23.13
N ASP A 120 -1.54 5.60 23.28
CA ASP A 120 -2.36 6.18 24.37
C ASP A 120 -2.96 5.11 25.30
N SER A 121 -2.14 4.20 25.83
CA SER A 121 -2.56 3.23 26.86
C SER A 121 -1.60 3.16 28.03
#